data_AF-A0A5E4K3M0-F1
#
_entry.id   AF-A0A5E4K3M0-F1
#
_cell.length_a   1.000
_cell.length_b   1.000
_cell.length_c   1.000
_cell.angle_alpha   90.00
_cell.angle_beta   90.00
_cell.angle_gamma   90.00
#
_symmetry.space_group_name_H-M   'P 1'
#
loop_
_entity.id
_entity.type
_entity.pdbx_description
1 polymer ?
#
loop_
_entity_poly.entity_id
_entity_poly.type
_entity_poly.pdbx_seq_one_letter_code
_entity_poly.pdbx_strand_id
1 'polypeptide(L)'
;MEIEEPKSGEKYRHFKGEDKIYEVIVIARDCDNHEKKFVIYKNLYETEEIPFGTIWSRSLEDFCGYKEVNGEKVKRFILIK
;
A
#
# COMPACT_ATOMS: atom_id res chain seq x y z
N MET A 1 -16.30 8.45 6.15
CA MET A 1 -16.37 7.34 5.17
C MET A 1 -15.56 6.21 5.73
N GLU A 2 -16.15 5.02 5.84
CA GLU A 2 -15.43 3.84 6.30
C GLU A 2 -14.47 3.39 5.20
N ILE A 3 -13.17 3.28 5.52
CA ILE A 3 -12.16 2.78 4.58
C ILE A 3 -12.17 1.26 4.69
N GLU A 4 -12.45 0.56 3.58
CA GLU A 4 -12.30 -0.90 3.52
C GLU A 4 -10.82 -1.26 3.70
N GLU A 5 -10.53 -2.10 4.69
CA GLU A 5 -9.18 -2.55 4.99
C GLU A 5 -8.71 -3.60 3.96
N PRO A 6 -7.51 -3.43 3.39
CA PRO A 6 -6.87 -4.48 2.60
C PRO A 6 -6.67 -5.77 3.41
N LYS A 7 -6.85 -6.91 2.76
CA LYS A 7 -6.72 -8.24 3.37
C LYS A 7 -5.34 -8.82 3.10
N SER A 8 -4.89 -9.67 4.03
CA SER A 8 -3.65 -10.43 3.84
C SER A 8 -3.68 -11.24 2.54
N GLY A 9 -2.59 -11.18 1.78
CA GLY A 9 -2.44 -11.83 0.48
C GLY A 9 -2.99 -11.04 -0.71
N GLU A 10 -3.76 -9.96 -0.49
CA GLU A 10 -4.21 -9.10 -1.59
C GLU A 10 -3.03 -8.38 -2.24
N LYS A 11 -3.05 -8.32 -3.57
CA LYS A 11 -2.00 -7.67 -4.36
C LYS A 11 -2.49 -6.32 -4.87
N TYR A 12 -1.60 -5.34 -4.79
CA TYR A 12 -1.89 -3.97 -5.21
C TYR A 12 -0.79 -3.47 -6.15
N ARG A 13 -1.20 -2.74 -7.17
CA ARG A 13 -0.31 -2.01 -8.07
C ARG A 13 -0.25 -0.54 -7.68
N HIS A 14 0.95 -0.01 -7.52
CA HIS A 14 1.15 1.41 -7.24
C HIS A 14 0.99 2.25 -8.53
N PHE A 15 0.45 3.46 -8.41
CA PHE A 15 0.24 4.36 -9.55
C PHE A 15 1.51 4.74 -10.34
N LYS A 16 2.71 4.40 -9.85
CA LYS A 16 4.00 4.80 -10.43
C LYS A 16 4.46 3.90 -11.58
N GLY A 17 3.89 2.72 -11.74
CA GLY A 17 4.34 1.78 -12.77
C GLY A 17 3.60 0.46 -12.71
N GLU A 18 3.58 -0.24 -13.84
CA GLU A 18 2.92 -1.54 -13.95
C GLU A 18 3.66 -2.66 -13.21
N ASP A 19 4.98 -2.52 -13.09
CA ASP A 19 5.89 -3.41 -12.38
C ASP A 19 5.91 -3.18 -10.85
N LYS A 20 5.31 -2.08 -10.37
CA LYS A 20 5.29 -1.73 -8.94
C LYS A 20 4.16 -2.44 -8.20
N ILE A 21 4.30 -3.75 -8.11
CA ILE A 21 3.35 -4.65 -7.45
C ILE A 21 3.78 -4.92 -6.00
N TYR A 22 2.80 -4.95 -5.11
CA TYR A 22 2.96 -5.20 -3.69
C TYR A 22 1.93 -6.21 -3.19
N GLU A 23 2.24 -6.91 -2.11
CA GLU A 23 1.34 -7.84 -1.42
C GLU A 23 1.14 -7.38 0.02
N VAL A 24 -0.11 -7.31 0.45
CA VAL A 24 -0.46 -6.98 1.83
C VAL A 24 -0.15 -8.17 2.72
N ILE A 25 0.61 -7.92 3.78
CA ILE A 25 0.92 -8.91 4.81
C ILE A 25 -0.16 -8.86 5.88
N VAL A 26 -0.39 -7.69 6.48
CA VAL A 26 -1.32 -7.51 7.61
C VAL A 26 -1.66 -6.03 7.83
N ILE A 27 -2.75 -5.75 8.54
CA ILE A 27 -3.03 -4.43 9.11
C ILE A 27 -2.50 -4.37 10.54
N ALA A 28 -1.58 -3.44 10.80
CA ALA A 28 -1.05 -3.16 12.13
C ALA A 28 -1.80 -1.98 12.78
N ARG A 29 -1.78 -1.94 14.11
CA ARG A 29 -2.23 -0.77 14.90
C ARG A 29 -1.02 -0.12 15.56
N ASP A 30 -1.06 1.20 15.64
CA ASP A 30 -0.08 2.00 16.39
C ASP A 30 -0.23 1.74 17.90
N CYS A 31 0.88 1.60 18.63
CA CYS A 31 0.85 1.30 20.07
C CYS A 31 0.48 2.51 20.94
N ASP A 32 0.73 3.72 20.44
CA ASP A 32 0.42 4.96 21.17
C ASP A 32 -1.01 5.44 20.84
N ASN A 33 -1.51 5.10 19.64
CA ASN A 33 -2.89 5.38 19.23
C ASN A 33 -3.53 4.21 18.46
N HIS A 34 -4.30 3.37 19.17
CA HIS A 34 -4.95 2.19 18.60
C HIS A 34 -5.94 2.44 17.45
N GLU A 35 -6.42 3.67 17.26
CA GLU A 35 -7.29 4.04 16.14
C GLU A 35 -6.49 4.19 14.83
N LYS A 36 -5.20 4.50 14.95
CA LYS A 36 -4.30 4.66 13.81
C LYS A 36 -3.85 3.30 13.30
N LYS A 37 -4.26 2.99 12.08
CA LYS A 37 -3.96 1.73 11.39
C LYS A 37 -2.91 1.92 10.30
N PHE A 38 -2.09 0.90 10.10
CA PHE A 38 -1.07 0.84 9.07
C PHE A 38 -1.24 -0.42 8.23
N VAL A 39 -1.08 -0.30 6.93
CA VAL A 39 -0.90 -1.44 6.03
C VAL A 39 0.57 -1.83 6.08
N ILE A 40 0.84 -3.09 6.43
CA ILE A 40 2.15 -3.71 6.33
C ILE A 40 2.15 -4.57 5.07
N TYR A 41 3.09 -4.30 4.16
CA TYR A 41 3.10 -4.90 2.83
C TYR A 41 4.53 -5.07 2.31
N LYS A 42 4.73 -5.96 1.34
CA LYS A 42 6.03 -6.21 0.70
C LYS A 42 5.98 -5.92 -0.80
N ASN A 43 7.08 -5.47 -1.40
CA ASN A 43 7.19 -5.39 -2.87
C ASN A 43 7.39 -6.78 -3.49
N LEU A 44 6.79 -6.98 -4.68
CA LEU A 44 6.92 -8.15 -5.53
C LEU A 44 7.77 -7.85 -6.79
N TYR A 45 8.75 -6.97 -6.65
CA TYR A 45 9.73 -6.59 -7.67
C TYR A 45 11.06 -6.31 -6.97
N GLU A 46 12.15 -6.15 -7.70
CA GLU A 46 13.43 -5.67 -7.14
C GLU A 46 13.98 -4.49 -7.95
N THR A 47 14.83 -3.70 -7.33
CA THR A 47 15.67 -2.69 -7.98
C THR A 47 17.09 -2.79 -7.42
N GLU A 48 18.03 -2.05 -7.99
CA GLU A 48 19.41 -1.99 -7.48
C GLU A 48 19.50 -1.59 -5.99
N GLU A 49 18.54 -0.78 -5.52
CA GLU A 49 18.50 -0.28 -4.14
C GLU A 49 17.50 -1.01 -3.23
N ILE A 50 16.46 -1.63 -3.80
CA ILE A 50 15.34 -2.20 -3.06
C ILE A 50 15.24 -3.70 -3.37
N PRO A 51 15.66 -4.58 -2.45
CA PRO A 51 15.53 -6.02 -2.61
C PRO A 51 14.08 -6.47 -2.76
N PHE A 52 13.88 -7.57 -3.47
CA PHE A 52 12.59 -8.26 -3.52
C PHE A 52 12.07 -8.58 -2.11
N GLY A 53 10.79 -8.33 -1.85
CA GLY A 53 10.17 -8.66 -0.57
C GLY A 53 10.48 -7.68 0.57
N THR A 54 11.09 -6.52 0.29
CA THR A 54 11.25 -5.43 1.28
C THR A 54 9.91 -5.05 1.91
N ILE A 55 9.86 -5.01 3.25
CA ILE A 55 8.65 -4.72 4.01
C ILE A 55 8.51 -3.22 4.25
N TRP A 56 7.31 -2.71 4.05
CA TRP A 56 6.94 -1.30 4.21
C TRP A 56 5.77 -1.17 5.18
N SER A 57 5.73 -0.06 5.91
CA SER A 57 4.54 0.41 6.62
C SER A 57 4.03 1.70 5.99
N ARG A 58 2.70 1.84 5.89
CA ARG A 58 2.04 3.07 5.43
C ARG A 58 0.71 3.21 6.15
N SER A 59 0.28 4.42 6.49
CA SER A 59 -1.04 4.59 7.12
C SER A 59 -2.15 4.06 6.21
N LEU A 60 -3.20 3.50 6.79
CA LEU A 60 -4.34 2.96 6.07
C LEU A 60 -4.97 4.01 5.14
N GLU A 61 -5.11 5.24 5.64
CA GLU A 61 -5.64 6.38 4.89
C GLU A 61 -4.81 6.72 3.66
N ASP A 62 -3.47 6.73 3.79
CA ASP A 62 -2.60 7.08 2.68
C ASP A 62 -2.47 5.92 1.67
N PHE A 63 -2.52 4.67 2.13
CA PHE A 63 -2.53 3.49 1.25
C PHE A 63 -3.81 3.42 0.41
N CYS A 64 -4.98 3.53 1.05
CA CYS A 64 -6.29 3.50 0.37
C CYS A 64 -6.65 4.84 -0.30
N GLY A 65 -5.83 5.87 -0.08
CA GLY A 65 -6.05 7.22 -0.55
C GLY A 65 -5.70 7.46 -2.02
N TYR A 66 -5.67 8.74 -2.37
CA TYR A 66 -5.41 9.22 -3.72
C TYR A 66 -4.13 10.06 -3.77
N LYS A 67 -3.53 10.16 -4.95
CA LYS A 67 -2.50 11.14 -5.28
C LYS A 67 -2.93 12.00 -6.45
N GLU A 68 -2.39 13.20 -6.48
CA GLU A 68 -2.48 14.09 -7.63
C GLU A 68 -1.27 13.83 -8.53
N VAL A 69 -1.53 13.51 -9.79
CA VAL A 69 -0.52 13.24 -10.82
C VAL A 69 -0.97 13.99 -12.06
N ASN A 70 -0.17 14.96 -12.52
CA ASN A 70 -0.51 15.81 -13.68
C ASN A 70 -1.89 16.50 -13.57
N GLY A 71 -2.30 16.90 -12.36
CA GLY A 71 -3.60 17.51 -12.10
C GLY A 71 -4.78 16.52 -11.98
N GLU A 72 -4.53 15.22 -12.17
CA GLU A 72 -5.54 14.18 -12.03
C GLU A 72 -5.45 13.47 -10.68
N LYS A 73 -6.61 13.18 -10.09
CA LYS A 73 -6.72 12.43 -8.83
C LYS A 73 -6.78 10.93 -9.11
N VAL A 74 -5.68 10.23 -8.85
CA VAL A 74 -5.54 8.78 -9.06
C VAL A 74 -5.47 8.03 -7.73
N LYS A 75 -5.98 6.79 -7.68
CA LYS A 75 -5.78 5.93 -6.50
C LYS A 75 -4.30 5.64 -6.34
N ARG A 76 -3.79 5.70 -5.10
CA ARG A 76 -2.38 5.40 -4.85
C ARG A 76 -2.06 3.95 -5.18
N PHE A 77 -2.89 3.05 -4.65
CA PHE A 77 -2.80 1.61 -4.85
C PHE A 77 -4.12 1.10 -5.45
N ILE A 78 -4.00 0.27 -6.48
CA ILE A 78 -5.14 -0.35 -7.17
C ILE A 78 -5.04 -1.85 -6.93
N LEU A 79 -6.09 -2.44 -6.35
CA LEU A 79 -6.19 -3.90 -6.17
C LEU A 79 -6.11 -4.58 -7.55
N ILE A 80 -5.26 -5.59 -7.65
CA ILE A 80 -5.16 -6.46 -8.83
C ILE A 80 -5.69 -7.86 -8.47
N LYS A 81 -6.47 -8.45 -9.39
CA LYS A 81 -7.03 -9.79 -9.25
C LYS A 81 -6.10 -10.82 -9.89
#